data_AF-A0A0F3H0B1-F1
#
_entry.id   AF-A0A0F3H0B1-F1
#
_cell.length_a   1.000
_cell.length_b   1.000
_cell.length_c   1.000
_cell.angle_alpha   90.00
_cell.angle_beta   90.00
_cell.angle_gamma   90.00
#
_symmetry.space_group_name_H-M   'P 1'
#
loop_
_entity.id
_entity.type
_entity.pdbx_description
1 polymer ?
#
loop_
_entity_poly.entity_id
_entity_poly.type
_entity_poly.pdbx_seq_one_letter_code
_entity_poly.pdbx_strand_id
1 'polypeptide(L)'
;MEKGFRYMMSHMGDYVVDMIDKVSDAAKASAKGVVLTYDIRDLRGRKKDLLKRIGKRLTECRNIDGGTFIARDETLSSLLEEFDAVEGKADTLLKERTERLYP
;
A
#
# COMPACT_ATOMS: atom_id res chain seq x y z
N MET A 1 -53.00 17.97 -11.66
CA MET A 1 -52.24 17.52 -10.48
C MET A 1 -51.35 16.31 -10.77
N GLU A 2 -51.82 15.28 -11.48
CA GLU A 2 -51.03 14.05 -11.76
C GLU A 2 -49.69 14.27 -12.49
N LYS A 3 -49.62 15.20 -13.45
CA LYS A 3 -48.36 15.48 -14.18
C LYS A 3 -47.24 16.03 -13.26
N GLY A 4 -47.59 16.82 -12.25
CA GLY A 4 -46.63 17.33 -11.26
C GLY A 4 -46.16 16.24 -10.30
N PHE A 5 -47.04 15.31 -9.94
CA PHE A 5 -46.70 14.18 -9.07
C PHE A 5 -45.76 13.18 -9.76
N ARG A 6 -46.04 12.82 -11.03
CA ARG A 6 -45.13 11.98 -11.84
C ARG A 6 -43.76 12.62 -12.05
N TYR A 7 -43.72 13.93 -12.34
CA TYR A 7 -42.48 14.67 -12.52
C TYR A 7 -41.62 14.69 -11.25
N MET A 8 -42.25 14.99 -10.12
CA MET A 8 -41.61 15.01 -8.80
C MET A 8 -41.11 13.62 -8.39
N MET A 9 -41.87 12.56 -8.68
CA MET A 9 -41.48 11.18 -8.41
C MET A 9 -40.29 10.74 -9.26
N SER A 10 -40.22 11.17 -10.53
CA SER A 10 -39.05 10.92 -11.39
C SER A 10 -37.79 11.59 -10.85
N HIS A 11 -37.90 12.84 -10.40
CA HIS A 11 -36.76 13.58 -9.83
C HIS A 11 -36.31 13.02 -8.46
N MET A 12 -37.25 12.55 -7.64
CA MET A 12 -36.91 11.81 -6.42
C MET A 12 -36.20 10.50 -6.76
N GLY A 13 -36.62 9.80 -7.81
CA GLY A 13 -35.96 8.60 -8.32
C GLY A 13 -34.51 8.89 -8.71
N ASP A 14 -34.29 9.94 -9.51
CA ASP A 14 -32.95 10.35 -9.95
C ASP A 14 -32.05 10.72 -8.75
N TYR A 15 -32.60 11.45 -7.77
CA TYR A 15 -31.88 11.80 -6.55
C TYR A 15 -31.49 10.59 -5.70
N VAL A 16 -32.38 9.60 -5.59
CA VAL A 16 -32.11 8.34 -4.87
C VAL A 16 -31.04 7.53 -5.59
N VAL A 17 -31.09 7.45 -6.92
CA VAL A 17 -30.08 6.73 -7.71
C VAL A 17 -28.71 7.40 -7.59
N ASP A 18 -28.64 8.73 -7.70
CA ASP A 18 -27.39 9.50 -7.51
C ASP A 18 -26.82 9.34 -6.10
N MET A 19 -27.70 9.29 -5.08
CA MET A 19 -27.28 9.02 -3.70
C MET A 19 -26.69 7.61 -3.54
N ILE A 20 -27.31 6.59 -4.13
CA ILE A 20 -26.80 5.21 -4.09
C ILE A 20 -25.43 5.12 -4.79
N ASP A 21 -25.27 5.80 -5.91
CA ASP A 21 -24.01 5.82 -6.67
C ASP A 21 -22.89 6.42 -5.82
N LYS A 22 -23.13 7.60 -5.22
CA LYS A 22 -22.18 8.27 -4.32
C LYS A 22 -21.79 7.43 -3.11
N VAL A 23 -22.76 6.74 -2.49
CA VAL A 23 -22.48 5.84 -1.36
C VAL A 23 -21.65 4.63 -1.81
N SER A 24 -21.93 4.09 -2.98
CA SER A 24 -21.18 2.96 -3.57
C SER A 24 -19.73 3.34 -3.84
N ASP A 25 -19.50 4.53 -4.41
CA ASP A 25 -18.16 5.07 -4.64
C ASP A 25 -17.41 5.31 -3.33
N ALA A 26 -18.07 5.89 -2.32
CA ALA A 26 -17.49 6.08 -1.00
C ALA A 26 -17.10 4.75 -0.33
N ALA A 27 -17.95 3.72 -0.44
CA ALA A 27 -17.68 2.39 0.07
C ALA A 27 -16.48 1.73 -0.65
N LYS A 28 -16.41 1.85 -1.98
CA LYS A 28 -15.29 1.35 -2.79
C LYS A 28 -13.98 2.04 -2.45
N ALA A 29 -14.00 3.37 -2.28
CA ALA A 29 -12.83 4.15 -1.88
C ALA A 29 -12.33 3.74 -0.48
N SER A 30 -13.25 3.56 0.46
CA SER A 30 -12.93 3.11 1.83
C SER A 30 -12.31 1.72 1.84
N ALA A 31 -12.93 0.75 1.15
CA ALA A 31 -12.40 -0.62 1.05
C ALA A 31 -10.98 -0.64 0.47
N LYS A 32 -10.73 0.15 -0.58
CA LYS A 32 -9.38 0.25 -1.16
C LYS A 32 -8.37 0.89 -0.20
N GLY A 33 -8.78 1.89 0.59
CA GLY A 33 -7.93 2.46 1.65
C GLY A 33 -7.55 1.46 2.74
N VAL A 34 -8.47 0.56 3.10
CA VAL A 34 -8.21 -0.53 4.05
C VAL A 34 -7.17 -1.50 3.48
N VAL A 35 -7.34 -1.95 2.23
CA VAL A 35 -6.39 -2.85 1.55
C VAL A 35 -4.99 -2.25 1.52
N LEU A 36 -4.86 -1.00 1.04
CA LEU A 36 -3.57 -0.29 1.02
C LEU A 36 -2.92 -0.20 2.40
N THR A 37 -3.71 -0.03 3.46
CA THR A 37 -3.20 0.04 4.83
C THR A 37 -2.59 -1.29 5.28
N TYR A 38 -3.22 -2.41 4.95
CA TYR A 38 -2.69 -3.74 5.25
C TYR A 38 -1.46 -4.06 4.41
N ASP A 39 -1.48 -3.78 3.11
CA ASP A 39 -0.33 -4.01 2.22
C ASP A 39 0.91 -3.24 2.68
N ILE A 40 0.75 -1.96 3.07
CA ILE A 40 1.84 -1.15 3.64
C ILE A 40 2.36 -1.76 4.94
N ARG A 41 1.47 -2.24 5.81
CA ARG A 41 1.85 -2.87 7.08
C ARG A 41 2.66 -4.14 6.85
N ASP A 42 2.27 -4.97 5.90
CA ASP A 42 2.96 -6.20 5.55
C ASP A 42 4.32 -5.92 4.94
N LEU A 43 4.43 -4.94 4.03
CA LEU A 43 5.71 -4.50 3.47
C LEU A 43 6.66 -3.97 4.54
N ARG A 44 6.14 -3.21 5.53
CA ARG A 44 6.94 -2.76 6.69
C ARG A 44 7.43 -3.94 7.54
N GLY A 45 6.59 -4.97 7.71
CA GLY A 45 6.97 -6.22 8.36
C GLY A 45 8.14 -6.90 7.63
N ARG A 46 8.00 -7.10 6.32
CA ARG A 46 9.05 -7.69 5.46
C ARG A 46 10.34 -6.89 5.51
N LYS A 47 10.27 -5.55 5.46
CA LYS A 47 11.43 -4.65 5.58
C LYS A 47 12.19 -4.90 6.89
N LYS A 48 11.47 -5.05 8.01
CA LYS A 48 12.07 -5.34 9.32
C LYS A 48 12.78 -6.69 9.34
N ASP A 49 12.20 -7.70 8.70
CA ASP A 49 12.82 -9.03 8.66
C ASP A 49 14.02 -9.09 7.71
N LEU A 50 13.98 -8.35 6.60
CA LEU A 50 15.16 -8.17 5.73
C LEU A 50 16.30 -7.47 6.47
N LEU A 51 16.03 -6.42 7.24
CA LEU A 51 17.05 -5.77 8.07
C LEU A 51 17.71 -6.72 9.06
N LYS A 52 16.92 -7.60 9.70
CA LYS A 52 17.48 -8.63 10.60
C LYS A 52 18.38 -9.60 9.84
N ARG A 53 17.97 -10.05 8.64
CA ARG A 53 18.76 -10.96 7.79
C ARG A 53 20.06 -10.31 7.32
N ILE A 54 19.99 -9.05 6.89
CA ILE A 54 21.16 -8.23 6.52
C ILE A 54 22.12 -8.10 7.70
N GLY A 55 21.63 -7.69 8.87
CA GLY A 55 22.46 -7.54 10.07
C GLY A 55 23.11 -8.85 10.52
N LYS A 56 22.37 -9.97 10.42
CA LYS A 56 22.91 -11.31 10.67
C LYS A 56 24.03 -11.65 9.69
N ARG A 57 23.80 -11.45 8.38
CA ARG A 57 24.81 -11.74 7.35
C ARG A 57 26.06 -10.88 7.49
N LEU A 58 25.90 -9.59 7.78
CA LEU A 58 27.02 -8.68 8.05
C LEU A 58 27.89 -9.16 9.22
N THR A 59 27.25 -9.65 10.29
CA THR A 59 27.96 -10.19 11.46
C THR A 59 28.69 -11.48 11.11
N GLU A 60 28.07 -12.37 10.34
CA GLU A 60 28.70 -13.59 9.84
C GLU A 60 29.93 -13.28 8.98
N CYS A 61 29.82 -12.36 8.02
CA CYS A 61 30.95 -11.95 7.19
C CYS A 61 32.09 -11.37 8.04
N ARG A 62 31.76 -10.49 9.01
CA ARG A 62 32.75 -9.93 9.93
C ARG A 62 33.51 -11.01 10.71
N ASN A 63 32.83 -12.08 11.12
CA ASN A 63 33.43 -13.16 11.92
C ASN A 63 34.30 -14.11 11.08
N ILE A 64 34.10 -14.20 9.77
CA ILE A 64 34.83 -15.13 8.89
C ILE A 64 36.18 -14.55 8.46
N ASP A 65 36.23 -13.27 8.08
CA ASP A 65 37.40 -12.68 7.43
C ASP A 65 37.70 -11.23 7.87
N GLY A 66 37.16 -10.81 9.02
CA GLY A 66 37.29 -9.42 9.49
C GLY A 66 36.45 -8.41 8.70
N GLY A 67 35.57 -8.86 7.80
CA GLY A 67 34.73 -8.02 6.95
C GLY A 67 35.34 -7.69 5.58
N THR A 68 36.46 -8.31 5.23
CA THR A 68 37.25 -7.99 4.03
C THR A 68 36.50 -8.30 2.73
N PHE A 69 35.57 -9.26 2.74
CA PHE A 69 34.80 -9.68 1.55
C PHE A 69 33.32 -9.29 1.57
N ILE A 70 32.86 -8.41 2.48
CA ILE A 70 31.46 -7.97 2.56
C ILE A 70 30.95 -7.44 1.21
N ALA A 71 31.77 -6.69 0.48
CA ALA A 71 31.41 -6.10 -0.81
C ALA A 71 31.23 -7.12 -1.95
N ARG A 72 31.65 -8.38 -1.76
CA ARG A 72 31.52 -9.47 -2.74
C ARG A 72 30.53 -10.54 -2.27
N ASP A 73 29.85 -10.33 -1.15
CA ASP A 73 28.88 -11.29 -0.64
C ASP A 73 27.58 -11.20 -1.44
N GLU A 74 27.39 -12.13 -2.37
CA GLU A 74 26.21 -12.20 -3.25
C GLU A 74 24.90 -12.28 -2.45
N THR A 75 24.93 -12.92 -1.27
CA THR A 75 23.76 -13.01 -0.39
C THR A 75 23.38 -11.64 0.18
N LEU A 76 24.36 -10.86 0.62
CA LEU A 76 24.15 -9.52 1.12
C LEU A 76 23.67 -8.58 0.01
N SER A 77 24.26 -8.67 -1.18
CA SER A 77 23.79 -7.92 -2.36
C SER A 77 22.33 -8.24 -2.68
N SER A 78 21.96 -9.53 -2.72
CA SER A 78 20.57 -9.94 -2.96
C SER A 78 19.61 -9.46 -1.86
N LEU A 79 20.03 -9.49 -0.59
CA LEU A 79 19.22 -8.97 0.52
C LEU A 79 19.00 -7.46 0.44
N LEU A 80 20.00 -6.70 -0.01
CA LEU A 80 19.91 -5.26 -0.21
C LEU A 80 19.00 -4.92 -1.41
N GLU A 81 19.12 -5.66 -2.52
CA GLU A 81 18.21 -5.52 -3.65
C GLU A 81 16.75 -5.82 -3.27
N GLU A 82 16.51 -6.88 -2.48
CA GLU A 82 15.17 -7.19 -1.98
C GLU A 82 14.66 -6.08 -1.04
N PHE A 83 15.54 -5.51 -0.21
CA PHE A 83 15.20 -4.41 0.68
C PHE A 83 14.78 -3.16 -0.08
N ASP A 84 15.56 -2.75 -1.08
CA ASP A 84 15.26 -1.59 -1.93
C ASP A 84 13.95 -1.78 -2.71
N ALA A 85 13.72 -2.99 -3.23
CA ALA A 85 12.47 -3.32 -3.92
C ALA A 85 11.25 -3.26 -3.00
N VAL A 86 11.37 -3.72 -1.75
CA VAL A 86 10.29 -3.62 -0.74
C VAL A 86 10.05 -2.16 -0.34
N GLU A 87 11.11 -1.37 -0.17
CA GLU A 87 11.01 0.05 0.13
C GLU A 87 10.32 0.83 -0.99
N GLY A 88 10.74 0.65 -2.24
CA GLY A 88 10.11 1.32 -3.38
C GLY A 88 8.63 0.98 -3.54
N LYS A 89 8.24 -0.27 -3.26
CA LYS A 89 6.82 -0.69 -3.24
C LYS A 89 6.05 -0.02 -2.10
N ALA A 90 6.63 0.02 -0.90
CA ALA A 90 5.98 0.64 0.26
C ALA A 90 5.75 2.13 0.04
N ASP A 91 6.74 2.84 -0.53
CA ASP A 91 6.63 4.27 -0.84
C ASP A 91 5.59 4.55 -1.92
N THR A 92 5.52 3.69 -2.94
CA THR A 92 4.48 3.79 -3.98
C THR A 92 3.07 3.66 -3.41
N LEU A 93 2.84 2.65 -2.55
CA LEU A 93 1.52 2.47 -1.91
C LEU A 93 1.20 3.58 -0.91
N LEU A 94 2.21 4.10 -0.22
CA LEU A 94 2.04 5.23 0.70
C LEU A 94 1.67 6.51 -0.05
N LYS A 95 2.28 6.74 -1.22
CA LYS A 95 1.91 7.83 -2.13
C LYS A 95 0.48 7.67 -2.62
N GLU A 96 0.10 6.49 -3.12
CA GLU A 96 -1.27 6.22 -3.56
C GLU A 96 -2.29 6.45 -2.42
N ARG A 97 -1.97 6.00 -1.20
CA ARG A 97 -2.83 6.23 -0.04
C ARG A 97 -2.95 7.72 0.31
N THR A 98 -1.86 8.48 0.18
CA THR A 98 -1.83 9.91 0.50
C THR A 98 -2.66 10.71 -0.51
N GLU A 99 -2.49 10.45 -1.81
CA GLU A 99 -3.29 11.06 -2.88
C GLU A 99 -4.79 10.74 -2.73
N ARG A 100 -5.13 9.57 -2.18
CA ARG A 100 -6.54 9.22 -1.90
C ARG A 100 -7.13 9.95 -0.70
N LEU A 101 -6.33 10.27 0.31
CA LEU A 101 -6.78 10.97 1.53
C LEU A 101 -6.82 12.50 1.33
N TYR A 102 -5.94 13.01 0.46
CA TYR A 102 -5.79 14.42 0.14
C TYR A 102 -5.75 14.60 -1.39
N PRO A 103 -6.91 14.42 -2.06
CA PRO A 103 -7.02 14.53 -3.51
C PRO A 103 -6.86 15.97 -4.04
#